data_AF-A0A947MQA0-F1
#
_entry.id   AF-A0A947MQA0-F1
#
_cell.length_a   1.000
_cell.length_b   1.000
_cell.length_c   1.000
_cell.angle_alpha   90.00
_cell.angle_beta   90.00
_cell.angle_gamma   90.00
#
_symmetry.space_group_name_H-M   'P 1'
#
loop_
_entity.id
_entity.type
_entity.pdbx_description
1 polymer ?
#
loop_
_entity_poly.entity_id
_entity_poly.type
_entity_poly.pdbx_seq_one_letter_code
_entity_poly.pdbx_strand_id
1 'polypeptide(L)' 'MNEQEPKNRLRICPRCGGNGYVHIHQHWRHGRFGRPRRIECSVCSGVGAWVETGSTGEVRHG' A
#
# COMPACT_ATOMS: atom_id res chain seq x y z
N MET A 1 -19.74 -22.91 20.59
CA MET A 1 -19.13 -21.57 20.62
C MET A 1 -18.26 -21.49 19.37
N ASN A 2 -18.60 -20.63 18.41
CA ASN A 2 -17.89 -20.54 17.14
C ASN A 2 -16.98 -19.30 17.23
N GLU A 3 -15.78 -19.49 17.76
CA GLU A 3 -14.71 -18.48 17.69
C GLU A 3 -14.29 -18.36 16.23
N GLN A 4 -14.90 -17.42 15.52
CA GLN A 4 -14.35 -16.94 14.26
C GLN A 4 -13.11 -16.13 14.62
N GLU A 5 -11.94 -16.77 14.57
CA GLU A 5 -10.65 -16.09 14.63
C GLU A 5 -10.68 -14.86 13.71
N PRO A 6 -10.34 -13.65 14.19
CA PRO A 6 -10.34 -12.47 13.37
C PRO A 6 -9.33 -12.70 12.23
N LYS A 7 -9.84 -12.93 11.02
CA LYS A 7 -9.01 -13.12 9.83
C LYS A 7 -8.30 -11.80 9.56
N ASN A 8 -7.10 -11.65 10.09
CA ASN A 8 -6.19 -10.56 9.77
C ASN A 8 -6.05 -10.48 8.24
N ARG A 9 -6.71 -9.49 7.62
CA ARG A 9 -6.72 -9.35 6.17
C ARG A 9 -5.54 -8.50 5.77
N LEU A 10 -4.56 -9.10 5.11
CA LEU A 10 -3.48 -8.33 4.49
C LEU A 10 -4.05 -7.44 3.39
N ARG A 11 -3.94 -6.13 3.57
CA ARG A 11 -4.27 -5.13 2.54
C ARG A 11 -2.99 -4.68 1.85
N ILE A 12 -2.98 -4.84 0.53
CA ILE A 12 -1.87 -4.45 -0.34
C ILE A 12 -2.12 -3.01 -0.80
N CYS A 13 -1.11 -2.15 -0.75
CA CYS A 13 -1.22 -0.79 -1.26
C CYS A 13 -1.52 -0.81 -2.76
N PRO A 14 -2.66 -0.25 -3.22
CA PRO A 14 -3.04 -0.30 -4.62
C PRO A 14 -2.11 0.51 -5.53
N ARG A 15 -1.41 1.52 -4.97
CA ARG A 15 -0.53 2.42 -5.74
C ARG A 15 0.80 1.79 -6.11
N CYS A 16 1.40 1.01 -5.22
CA CYS A 16 2.67 0.33 -5.46
C CYS A 16 2.54 -1.19 -5.61
N GLY A 17 1.33 -1.73 -5.55
CA GLY A 17 1.04 -3.15 -5.65
C GLY A 17 1.75 -4.00 -4.59
N GLY A 18 2.03 -3.47 -3.41
CA GLY A 18 2.74 -4.19 -2.35
C GLY A 18 4.23 -3.91 -2.21
N ASN A 19 4.85 -3.21 -3.17
CA ASN A 19 6.32 -3.08 -3.18
C ASN A 19 6.88 -2.00 -2.24
N GLY A 20 6.05 -1.06 -1.78
CA GLY A 20 6.51 0.10 -1.00
C GLY A 20 7.11 1.23 -1.85
N TYR A 21 7.39 1.00 -3.14
CA TYR A 21 7.91 2.02 -4.06
C TYR A 21 7.20 1.97 -5.41
N VAL A 22 7.19 3.11 -6.10
CA VAL A 22 6.72 3.25 -7.47
C VAL A 22 7.91 3.48 -8.41
N HIS A 23 7.88 2.87 -9.58
CA HIS A 23 8.85 3.13 -10.63
C HIS A 23 8.36 4.31 -11.46
N ILE A 24 9.10 5.42 -11.43
CA ILE A 24 8.82 6.53 -12.34
C ILE A 24 9.81 6.49 -13.51
N HIS A 25 9.26 6.58 -14.72
CA HIS A 25 10.04 6.84 -15.92
C HIS A 25 10.12 8.35 -16.08
N GLN A 26 11.31 8.92 -15.88
CA GLN A 26 11.51 10.33 -16.23
C GLN A 26 11.57 10.43 -17.75
N HIS A 27 10.59 11.12 -18.34
CA HIS A 27 10.66 11.52 -19.73
C HIS A 27 11.64 12.69 -19.84
N TRP A 28 12.85 12.43 -20.31
CA TRP A 28 13.76 13.49 -20.68
C TRP A 28 13.40 13.92 -22.11
N ARG A 29 13.20 15.23 -22.32
CA ARG A 29 13.13 15.81 -23.67
C ARG A 29 14.36 15.28 -24.43
N HIS A 30 14.16 14.66 -25.60
CA HIS A 30 15.14 13.92 -26.45
C HIS A 30 15.08 12.39 -26.46
N GLY A 31 13.95 11.76 -26.09
CA GLY A 31 13.67 10.37 -26.50
C GLY A 31 14.57 9.29 -25.86
N ARG A 32 15.40 9.64 -24.87
CA ARG A 32 16.06 8.67 -23.99
C ARG A 32 15.22 8.50 -22.74
N PHE A 33 14.75 7.27 -22.51
CA PHE A 33 14.21 6.89 -21.21
C PHE A 33 15.35 6.92 -20.20
N GLY A 34 15.26 7.82 -19.21
CA GLY A 34 16.16 7.75 -18.05
C GLY A 34 15.99 6.41 -17.33
N ARG A 35 17.04 5.97 -16.61
CA ARG A 35 16.92 4.76 -15.78
C ARG A 35 15.73 4.90 -14.82
N PRO A 36 14.87 3.87 -14.67
CA PRO A 36 13.72 3.95 -13.80
C PRO A 36 14.18 4.28 -12.38
N ARG A 37 13.61 5.32 -11.78
CA ARG A 37 13.88 5.67 -10.39
C ARG A 37 12.80 5.06 -9.51
N ARG A 38 13.23 4.40 -8.44
CA ARG A 38 12.35 3.99 -7.35
C ARG A 38 12.09 5.20 -6.48
N ILE A 39 10.83 5.59 -6.39
CA ILE A 39 10.36 6.59 -5.44
C ILE A 39 9.53 5.88 -4.39
N GLU A 40 9.77 6.20 -3.13
CA GLU A 40 8.96 5.68 -2.02
C GLU A 40 7.48 6.00 -2.25
N CYS A 41 6.62 4.99 -2.06
CA CYS A 41 5.19 5.15 -2.27
C CYS A 41 4.60 5.98 -1.14
N SER A 42 4.22 7.23 -1.44
CA SER A 42 3.65 8.15 -0.45
C SER A 42 2.28 7.73 0.10
N VAL A 43 1.59 6.77 -0.53
CA VAL A 43 0.29 6.27 -0.05
C VAL A 43 0.45 5.29 1.10
N CYS A 44 1.51 4.49 1.08
CA CYS A 44 1.81 3.52 2.14
C CYS A 44 3.10 3.84 2.89
N SER A 45 3.66 5.03 2.70
CA SER A 45 4.93 5.47 3.31
C SER A 45 6.04 4.42 3.26
N GLY A 46 6.22 3.78 2.10
CA GLY A 46 7.26 2.75 1.94
C GLY A 46 6.87 1.35 2.42
N VAL A 47 5.76 1.17 3.12
CA VAL A 47 5.41 -0.11 3.77
C VAL A 47 4.94 -1.17 2.76
N GLY A 48 4.22 -0.77 1.71
CA GLY A 48 3.76 -1.68 0.65
C GLY A 48 2.48 -2.46 0.98
N ALA A 49 2.37 -3.05 2.17
CA ALA A 49 1.18 -3.75 2.63
C ALA A 49 1.00 -3.63 4.16
N TRP A 50 -0.23 -3.54 4.63
CA TRP A 50 -0.55 -3.49 6.06
C TRP A 50 -1.62 -4.51 6.40
N VAL A 51 -1.55 -5.05 7.61
CA VAL A 51 -2.61 -5.92 8.12
C VAL A 51 -3.75 -5.03 8.57
N GLU A 52 -4.90 -5.16 7.94
CA GLU A 52 -6.12 -4.61 8.51
C GLU A 52 -6.60 -5.60 9.58
N THR A 53 -6.36 -5.24 10.84
CA THR A 53 -7.02 -5.89 11.96
C THR A 53 -8.49 -5.47 11.90
N GLY A 54 -9.36 -6.43 11.56
CA GLY A 54 -10.79 -6.17 11.47
C GLY A 54 -11.30 -5.64 12.82
N SER A 55 -11.51 -4.33 12.92
CA SER A 55 -12.20 -3.72 14.04
C SER A 55 -13.69 -3.92 13.81
N THR A 56 -14.21 -5.10 14.16
CA THR A 56 -15.63 -5.18 14.51
C THR A 56 -15.79 -4.46 15.85
N GLY A 57 -16.11 -3.17 15.80
CA GLY A 57 -16.39 -2.38 17.00
C GLY A 57 -16.98 -1.03 16.62
N GLU A 58 -18.30 -0.93 16.73
CA GLU A 58 -19.10 0.29 16.63
C GLU A 58 -18.41 1.52 17.25
N VAL A 59 -18.38 2.63 16.51
CA VAL A 59 -18.21 3.94 17.13
C VAL A 59 -19.54 4.30 17.80
N ARG A 60 -19.71 3.95 19.08
CA ARG A 60 -20.76 4.54 19.90
C ARG A 60 -20.30 5.95 20.28
N HIS A 61 -20.82 6.96 19.58
CA HIS A 61 -20.82 8.31 20.11
C HIS A 61 -21.77 8.33 21.32
N GLY A 62 -21.20 8.62 22.50
CA GLY A 62 -21.98 9.03 23.67
C GLY A 62 -22.42 10.48 23.56
#